data_AF-A0A538TF25-F1
#
_entry.id   AF-A0A538TF25-F1
#
_cell.length_a   1.000
_cell.length_b   1.000
_cell.length_c   1.000
_cell.angle_alpha   90.00
_cell.angle_beta   90.00
_cell.angle_gamma   90.00
#
_symmetry.space_group_name_H-M   'P 1'
#
loop_
_entity.id
_entity.type
_entity.pdbx_description
1 polymer ?
#
loop_
_entity_poly.entity_id
_entity_poly.type
_entity_poly.pdbx_seq_one_letter_code
_entity_poly.pdbx_strand_id
1 'polypeptide(L)'
;MTIPRFSRRPRGAAPVSYALDRGLNIMMQSMRDNMKVIIWATAIVFLVGFGVLQLGGVLNPPSGRGGPAGVIARINGEPVRYEEFNGMYQNILNSVRQSREIKEGEDSYIREQAWSDMVTSKLVQQEVRRRGITVTYRK
;
A
#
# COMPACT_ATOMS: atom_id res chain seq x y z
N MET A 1 -78.83 -30.22 49.18
CA MET A 1 -78.48 -31.22 48.17
C MET A 1 -78.46 -30.49 46.82
N THR A 2 -77.40 -30.27 46.06
CA THR A 2 -75.97 -30.56 46.09
C THR A 2 -75.35 -29.64 45.02
N ILE A 3 -74.23 -28.95 45.30
CA ILE A 3 -73.43 -28.28 44.27
C ILE A 3 -72.36 -29.27 43.77
N PRO A 4 -72.05 -29.31 42.47
CA PRO A 4 -70.64 -29.19 42.06
C PRO A 4 -70.50 -28.18 40.90
N ARG A 5 -69.69 -27.12 41.06
CA ARG A 5 -68.22 -27.05 40.92
C ARG A 5 -67.74 -27.17 39.47
N PHE A 6 -67.40 -26.00 38.91
CA PHE A 6 -66.35 -25.70 37.93
C PHE A 6 -65.86 -26.80 36.97
N SER A 7 -65.84 -26.48 35.67
CA SER A 7 -64.68 -26.83 34.85
C SER A 7 -64.28 -25.66 33.93
N ARG A 8 -63.32 -24.85 34.40
CA ARG A 8 -62.45 -24.10 33.50
C ARG A 8 -61.69 -25.15 32.69
N ARG A 9 -61.92 -25.22 31.38
CA ARG A 9 -61.04 -26.00 30.51
C ARG A 9 -59.66 -25.31 30.46
N PRO A 10 -58.58 -26.04 30.73
CA PRO A 10 -57.24 -25.47 30.68
C PRO A 10 -56.83 -25.18 29.23
N ARG A 11 -56.07 -24.09 29.08
CA ARG A 11 -55.19 -23.80 27.95
C ARG A 11 -54.41 -25.06 27.58
N GLY A 12 -54.53 -25.49 26.32
CA GLY A 12 -53.78 -26.60 25.75
C GLY A 12 -53.19 -26.21 24.39
N ALA A 13 -52.40 -25.15 24.34
CA ALA A 13 -51.41 -24.99 23.28
C ALA A 13 -50.08 -25.51 23.85
N ALA A 14 -49.81 -26.79 23.65
CA ALA A 14 -48.47 -27.32 23.88
C ALA A 14 -47.60 -26.93 22.67
N PRO A 15 -46.53 -26.14 22.84
CA PRO A 15 -45.57 -25.96 21.76
C PRO A 15 -44.76 -27.25 21.62
N VAL A 16 -45.10 -28.06 20.62
CA VAL A 16 -44.28 -29.19 20.18
C VAL A 16 -43.21 -28.61 19.27
N SER A 17 -41.97 -28.38 19.76
CA SER A 17 -40.71 -28.35 18.95
C SER A 17 -39.50 -27.63 19.59
N TYR A 18 -39.26 -27.75 20.90
CA TYR A 18 -38.04 -27.19 21.54
C TYR A 18 -36.76 -28.02 21.33
N ALA A 19 -36.85 -29.22 20.77
CA ALA A 19 -35.69 -30.10 20.53
C ALA A 19 -34.99 -29.84 19.18
N LEU A 20 -35.77 -29.58 18.13
CA LEU A 20 -35.23 -29.25 16.80
C LEU A 20 -34.60 -27.85 16.75
N ASP A 21 -35.23 -26.87 17.41
CA ASP A 21 -34.77 -25.48 17.42
C ASP A 21 -33.38 -25.30 18.07
N ARG A 22 -33.07 -26.05 19.14
CA ARG A 22 -31.72 -26.03 19.74
C ARG A 22 -30.64 -26.62 18.83
N GLY A 23 -30.92 -27.74 18.16
CA GLY A 23 -29.98 -28.34 17.20
C GLY A 23 -29.71 -27.42 16.01
N LEU A 24 -30.77 -26.77 15.50
CA LEU A 24 -30.70 -25.76 14.45
C LEU A 24 -29.88 -24.53 14.87
N ASN A 25 -30.07 -24.02 16.09
CA ASN A 25 -29.28 -22.91 16.60
C ASN A 25 -27.79 -23.26 16.73
N ILE A 26 -27.45 -24.44 17.25
CA ILE A 26 -26.04 -24.89 17.38
C ILE A 26 -25.38 -25.11 16.00
N MET A 27 -26.14 -25.63 15.04
CA MET A 27 -25.66 -25.87 13.67
C MET A 27 -25.54 -24.56 12.86
N MET A 28 -26.49 -23.62 13.01
CA MET A 28 -26.42 -22.29 12.41
C MET A 28 -25.31 -21.43 13.03
N GLN A 29 -25.00 -21.64 14.31
CA GLN A 29 -23.90 -20.96 15.00
C GLN A 29 -22.54 -21.46 14.51
N SER A 30 -22.39 -22.77 14.33
CA SER A 30 -21.19 -23.34 13.69
C SER A 30 -20.94 -22.80 12.28
N MET A 31 -21.98 -22.54 11.48
CA MET A 31 -21.81 -21.91 10.16
C MET A 31 -21.33 -20.46 10.25
N ARG A 32 -21.82 -19.68 11.21
CA ARG A 32 -21.35 -18.29 11.44
C ARG A 32 -19.93 -18.24 12.00
N ASP A 33 -19.58 -19.15 12.88
CA ASP A 33 -18.28 -19.17 13.56
C ASP A 33 -17.16 -19.50 12.57
N ASN A 34 -17.37 -20.44 11.66
CA ASN A 34 -16.40 -20.78 10.62
C ASN A 34 -16.24 -19.66 9.56
N MET A 35 -17.34 -18.97 9.20
CA MET A 35 -17.27 -17.83 8.29
C MET A 35 -16.37 -16.71 8.85
N LYS A 36 -16.47 -16.44 10.16
CA LYS A 36 -15.64 -15.43 10.83
C LYS A 36 -14.14 -15.77 10.73
N VAL A 37 -13.77 -17.04 10.88
CA VAL A 37 -12.39 -17.50 10.77
C VAL A 37 -11.85 -17.30 9.35
N ILE A 38 -12.62 -17.68 8.33
CA ILE A 38 -12.21 -17.54 6.92
C ILE A 38 -12.03 -16.07 6.54
N ILE A 39 -12.94 -15.19 6.98
CA ILE A 39 -12.85 -13.74 6.73
C ILE A 39 -11.58 -13.17 7.36
N TRP A 40 -11.29 -13.49 8.63
CA TRP A 40 -10.09 -13.01 9.30
C TRP A 40 -8.81 -13.56 8.67
N ALA A 41 -8.78 -14.85 8.32
CA ALA A 41 -7.65 -15.46 7.64
C ALA A 41 -7.36 -14.76 6.29
N THR A 42 -8.40 -14.53 5.49
CA THR A 42 -8.27 -13.86 4.19
C THR A 42 -7.87 -12.39 4.34
N ALA A 43 -8.43 -11.69 5.33
CA ALA A 43 -8.06 -10.30 5.61
C ALA A 43 -6.58 -10.18 6.00
N ILE A 44 -6.05 -11.09 6.82
CA ILE A 44 -4.62 -11.13 7.19
C ILE A 44 -3.76 -11.44 5.97
N VAL A 45 -4.11 -12.46 5.17
CA VAL A 45 -3.37 -12.80 3.95
C VAL A 45 -3.40 -11.64 2.95
N PHE A 46 -4.52 -10.93 2.83
CA PHE A 46 -4.62 -9.76 1.97
C PHE A 46 -3.79 -8.59 2.51
N LEU A 47 -3.87 -8.27 3.80
CA LEU A 47 -3.08 -7.20 4.43
C LEU A 47 -1.58 -7.49 4.37
N VAL A 48 -1.16 -8.72 4.64
CA VAL A 48 0.24 -9.14 4.58
C VAL A 48 0.69 -9.24 3.13
N GLY A 49 -0.09 -9.86 2.24
CA GLY A 49 0.23 -9.99 0.82
C GLY A 49 0.30 -8.64 0.10
N PHE A 50 -0.70 -7.78 0.32
CA PHE A 50 -0.71 -6.40 -0.18
C PHE A 50 0.39 -5.57 0.48
N GLY A 51 0.61 -5.70 1.78
CA GLY A 51 1.72 -5.05 2.46
C GLY A 51 3.07 -5.46 1.89
N VAL A 52 3.29 -6.75 1.63
CA VAL A 52 4.56 -7.24 1.08
C VAL A 52 4.75 -6.81 -0.37
N LEU A 53 3.73 -6.97 -1.22
CA LEU A 53 3.82 -6.66 -2.65
C LEU A 53 3.77 -5.16 -2.95
N GLN A 54 3.06 -4.39 -2.13
CA GLN A 54 2.81 -2.98 -2.40
C GLN A 54 3.61 -2.04 -1.48
N LEU A 55 3.99 -2.46 -0.27
CA LEU A 55 4.90 -1.74 0.64
C LEU A 55 6.32 -2.32 0.68
N GLY A 56 6.65 -3.39 -0.04
CA GLY A 56 8.03 -3.89 -0.11
C GLY A 56 8.53 -4.42 1.23
N GLY A 57 7.80 -5.36 1.84
CA GLY A 57 8.32 -6.23 2.91
C GLY A 57 8.58 -5.57 4.27
N VAL A 58 7.99 -6.15 5.30
CA VAL A 58 8.00 -5.75 6.72
C VAL A 58 9.40 -5.72 7.39
N LEU A 59 10.49 -5.92 6.64
CA LEU A 59 11.87 -5.95 7.14
C LEU A 59 12.84 -5.05 6.38
N ASN A 60 12.36 -4.29 5.37
CA ASN A 60 13.18 -3.27 4.74
C ASN A 60 12.33 -2.00 4.68
N PRO A 61 12.57 -0.99 5.53
CA PRO A 61 11.81 0.25 5.43
C PRO A 61 12.05 0.79 4.02
N PRO A 62 11.01 0.93 3.17
CA PRO A 62 11.19 1.67 1.94
C PRO A 62 11.55 3.06 2.40
N SER A 63 12.79 3.47 2.18
CA SER A 63 13.26 4.83 2.36
C SER A 63 12.55 5.84 1.43
N GLY A 64 11.33 5.53 0.98
CA GLY A 64 10.56 6.21 -0.05
C GLY A 64 9.08 6.43 0.25
N ARG A 65 8.55 6.18 1.47
CA ARG A 65 7.17 6.61 1.81
C ARG A 65 7.01 7.47 3.07
N GLY A 66 8.11 7.86 3.69
CA GLY A 66 8.13 8.84 4.79
C GLY A 66 9.19 9.93 4.61
N GLY A 67 9.78 10.04 3.42
CA GLY A 67 10.67 11.16 3.10
C GLY A 67 9.87 12.47 2.96
N PRO A 68 10.52 13.64 3.12
CA PRO A 68 9.92 14.93 2.77
C PRO A 68 9.21 14.80 1.42
N ALA A 69 7.98 15.33 1.30
CA ALA A 69 7.21 15.27 0.07
C ALA A 69 8.12 15.61 -1.14
N GLY A 70 8.06 14.76 -2.16
CA GLY A 70 8.86 14.90 -3.38
C GLY A 70 10.21 14.17 -3.38
N VAL A 71 10.64 13.43 -2.36
CA VAL A 71 11.86 12.60 -2.47
C VAL A 71 11.57 11.29 -3.21
N ILE A 72 12.26 11.08 -4.34
CA ILE A 72 12.07 9.91 -5.23
C ILE A 72 13.13 8.83 -5.04
N ALA A 73 14.31 9.20 -4.52
CA ALA A 73 15.40 8.27 -4.24
C ALA A 73 16.41 8.84 -3.24
N ARG A 74 17.37 8.01 -2.84
CA ARG A 74 18.54 8.41 -2.05
C ARG A 74 19.80 7.84 -2.67
N ILE A 75 20.81 8.67 -2.89
CA ILE A 75 22.12 8.27 -3.44
C ILE A 75 23.17 8.49 -2.34
N ASN A 76 23.76 7.42 -1.82
CA ASN A 76 24.68 7.48 -0.66
C ASN A 76 24.13 8.29 0.54
N GLY A 77 22.83 8.17 0.80
CA GLY A 77 22.13 8.86 1.89
C GLY A 77 21.62 10.27 1.54
N GLU A 78 22.10 10.88 0.45
CA GLU A 78 21.64 12.20 -0.02
C GLU A 78 20.29 12.07 -0.74
N PRO A 79 19.24 12.82 -0.33
CA PRO A 79 17.93 12.72 -0.94
C PRO A 79 17.91 13.36 -2.33
N VAL A 80 17.34 12.65 -3.30
CA VAL A 80 17.04 13.14 -4.65
C VAL A 80 15.58 13.53 -4.70
N ARG A 81 15.32 14.79 -5.03
CA ARG A 81 13.96 15.35 -5.14
C ARG A 81 13.42 15.23 -6.55
N TYR A 82 12.11 15.05 -6.67
CA TYR A 82 11.38 14.98 -7.92
C TYR A 82 11.54 16.27 -8.71
N GLU A 83 11.51 17.42 -8.05
CA GLU A 83 11.64 18.71 -8.72
C GLU A 83 13.01 18.86 -9.41
N GLU A 84 14.08 18.40 -8.76
CA GLU A 84 15.44 18.42 -9.29
C GLU A 84 15.55 17.52 -10.53
N PHE A 85 15.04 16.29 -10.42
CA PHE A 85 14.96 15.36 -11.54
C PHE A 85 14.15 15.91 -12.71
N ASN A 86 12.95 16.41 -12.42
CA ASN A 86 12.04 16.94 -13.44
C ASN A 86 12.68 18.13 -14.15
N GLY A 87 13.39 19.01 -13.44
CA GLY A 87 14.15 20.10 -14.07
C GLY A 87 15.17 19.59 -15.09
N MET A 88 15.96 18.57 -14.72
CA MET A 88 16.95 17.98 -15.62
C MET A 88 16.30 17.28 -16.83
N TYR A 89 15.27 16.49 -16.59
CA TYR A 89 14.50 15.83 -17.64
C TYR A 89 13.91 16.85 -18.63
N GLN A 90 13.30 17.94 -18.15
CA GLN A 90 12.75 18.98 -19.01
C GLN A 90 13.83 19.69 -19.83
N ASN A 91 15.03 19.91 -19.28
CA ASN A 91 16.15 20.49 -20.03
C ASN A 91 16.57 19.60 -21.21
N ILE A 92 16.72 18.29 -20.97
CA ILE A 92 17.09 17.34 -22.02
C ILE A 92 15.95 17.23 -23.05
N LEU A 93 14.71 17.13 -22.57
CA LEU A 93 13.52 17.07 -23.42
C LEU A 93 13.42 18.28 -24.36
N ASN A 94 13.64 19.49 -23.83
CA ASN A 94 13.63 20.71 -24.61
C ASN A 94 14.78 20.74 -25.63
N SER A 95 15.98 20.28 -25.27
CA SER A 95 17.10 20.16 -26.20
C SER A 95 16.81 19.19 -27.34
N VAL A 96 16.18 18.04 -27.05
CA VAL A 96 15.80 17.08 -28.09
C VAL A 96 14.72 17.66 -28.99
N ARG A 97 13.68 18.29 -28.43
CA ARG A 97 12.59 18.94 -29.17
C ARG A 97 13.08 20.05 -30.10
N GLN A 98 14.11 20.80 -29.70
CA GLN A 98 14.71 21.82 -30.55
C GLN A 98 15.45 21.23 -31.75
N SER A 99 16.01 20.03 -31.62
CA SER A 99 16.74 19.35 -32.70
C SER A 99 15.84 18.53 -33.61
N ARG A 100 14.79 17.91 -33.07
CA ARG A 100 13.88 17.01 -33.81
C ARG A 100 12.58 16.76 -33.06
N GLU A 101 11.60 16.22 -33.75
CA GLU A 101 10.37 15.72 -33.13
C GLU A 101 10.63 14.42 -32.36
N ILE A 102 9.96 14.25 -31.22
CA ILE A 102 10.11 13.09 -30.34
C ILE A 102 9.20 11.98 -30.82
N LYS A 103 9.78 10.79 -31.04
CA LYS A 103 9.03 9.59 -31.41
C LYS A 103 8.40 8.93 -30.19
N GLU A 104 7.32 8.18 -30.42
CA GLU A 104 6.69 7.38 -29.37
C GLU A 104 7.70 6.39 -28.76
N GLY A 105 7.77 6.35 -27.43
CA GLY A 105 8.74 5.54 -26.69
C GLY A 105 10.12 6.17 -26.46
N GLU A 106 10.46 7.30 -27.09
CA GLU A 106 11.71 8.02 -26.76
C GLU A 106 11.64 8.73 -25.40
N ASP A 107 10.43 8.97 -24.85
CA ASP A 107 10.25 9.60 -23.54
C ASP A 107 10.91 8.82 -22.40
N SER A 108 10.75 7.50 -22.39
CA SER A 108 11.33 6.63 -21.36
C SER A 108 12.85 6.61 -21.46
N TYR A 109 13.40 6.67 -22.66
CA TYR A 109 14.84 6.77 -22.89
C TYR A 109 15.41 8.10 -22.39
N ILE A 110 14.74 9.22 -22.70
CA ILE A 110 15.13 10.55 -22.23
C ILE A 110 15.07 10.62 -20.70
N ARG A 111 14.06 9.99 -20.10
CA ARG A 111 13.91 9.88 -18.64
C ARG A 111 15.06 9.10 -18.01
N GLU A 112 15.44 7.97 -18.60
CA GLU A 112 16.57 7.16 -18.12
C GLU A 112 17.90 7.90 -18.26
N GLN A 113 18.10 8.61 -19.38
CA GLN A 113 19.27 9.45 -19.57
C GLN A 113 19.37 10.54 -18.50
N ALA A 114 18.27 11.28 -18.26
CA ALA A 114 18.20 12.29 -17.21
C ALA A 114 18.51 11.71 -15.83
N TRP A 115 18.05 10.48 -15.57
CA TRP A 115 18.32 9.78 -14.33
C TRP A 115 19.81 9.46 -14.17
N SER A 116 20.41 8.85 -15.18
CA SER A 116 21.84 8.49 -15.20
C SER A 116 22.75 9.72 -15.02
N ASP A 117 22.45 10.81 -15.73
CA ASP A 117 23.20 12.07 -15.67
C ASP A 117 23.14 12.68 -14.26
N MET A 118 21.95 12.69 -13.65
CA MET A 118 21.76 13.18 -12.29
C MET A 118 22.51 12.33 -11.26
N VAL A 119 22.43 10.99 -11.35
CA VAL A 119 23.17 10.08 -10.46
C VAL A 119 24.66 10.34 -10.56
N THR A 120 25.18 10.41 -11.78
CA THR A 120 26.59 10.68 -12.06
C THR A 120 27.02 12.02 -11.47
N SER A 121 26.26 13.08 -11.70
CA SER A 121 26.54 14.41 -11.15
C SER A 121 26.59 14.41 -9.61
N LYS A 122 25.65 13.73 -8.94
CA LYS A 122 25.65 13.60 -7.48
C LYS A 122 26.87 12.84 -6.97
N LEU A 123 27.23 11.73 -7.60
CA LEU A 123 28.42 10.94 -7.22
C LEU A 123 29.71 11.76 -7.38
N VAL A 124 29.84 12.49 -8.50
CA VAL A 124 30.98 13.38 -8.73
C VAL A 124 31.03 14.48 -7.67
N GLN A 125 29.91 15.14 -7.36
CA GLN A 125 29.85 16.16 -6.32
C GLN A 125 30.22 15.62 -4.94
N GLN A 126 29.77 14.40 -4.60
CA GLN A 126 30.13 13.73 -3.35
C GLN A 126 31.63 13.46 -3.28
N GLU A 127 32.23 12.96 -4.36
CA GLU A 127 33.66 12.69 -4.41
C GLU A 127 34.50 13.98 -4.39
N VAL A 128 34.04 15.05 -5.04
CA VAL A 128 34.64 16.39 -4.98
C VAL A 128 34.62 16.93 -3.54
N ARG A 129 33.47 16.85 -2.86
CA ARG A 129 33.34 17.25 -1.45
C ARG A 129 34.24 16.41 -0.54
N ARG A 130 34.29 15.10 -0.77
CA ARG A 130 35.14 14.17 -0.01
C ARG A 130 36.63 14.49 -0.18
N ARG A 131 37.04 14.96 -1.36
CA ARG A 131 38.43 15.32 -1.68
C ARG A 131 38.79 16.77 -1.35
N GLY A 132 37.85 17.56 -0.81
CA GLY A 132 38.10 18.94 -0.40
C GLY A 132 38.47 19.89 -1.56
N ILE A 133 38.11 19.55 -2.80
CA ILE A 133 38.44 20.38 -3.97
C ILE A 133 37.54 21.62 -3.94
N THR A 134 38.13 22.76 -3.57
CA THR A 134 37.45 24.06 -3.56
C THR A 134 37.77 24.80 -4.86
N VAL A 135 36.74 25.02 -5.69
CA VAL A 135 36.88 25.84 -6.92
C VAL A 135 37.15 27.28 -6.50
N THR A 136 38.41 27.70 -6.55
CA THR A 136 38.77 29.10 -6.33
C THR A 136 38.80 29.78 -7.69
N TYR A 137 37.88 30.73 -7.90
CA TYR A 137 37.87 31.58 -9.08
C TYR A 137 39.15 32.43 -9.11
N ARG A 138 39.99 32.27 -10.14
CA ARG A 138 41.04 33.23 -10.46
C ARG A 138 40.42 34.28 -11.39
N LYS A 139 40.33 35.52 -10.92
CA LYS A 139 40.00 36.69 -11.75
C LYS A 139 41.08 36.97 -12.78
#